data_AF-A0A0G3H571-F1
#
_entry.id   AF-A0A0G3H571-F1
#
_cell.length_a   1.000
_cell.length_b   1.000
_cell.length_c   1.000
_cell.angle_alpha   90.00
_cell.angle_beta   90.00
_cell.angle_gamma   90.00
#
_symmetry.space_group_name_H-M   'P 1'
#
loop_
_entity.id
_entity.type
_entity.pdbx_description
1 polymer ?
#
loop_
_entity_poly.entity_id
_entity_poly.type
_entity_poly.pdbx_seq_one_letter_code
_entity_poly.pdbx_strand_id
1 'polypeptide(L)'
;MIFEYLVPKPFEIMGAVRREHDQRVLDIAVGDVTALFCPRTIGQWTMPLEYFTGKDPLYRYQRYQLLRYSDKTPACTVAIQSMSVISLNHVTEADIAGSGGPTDLDKWREWLRQSWESPMNAKLLGPVEWSPDLSVIKVELKVVDVFEEPFVPDWPVISEEESLNLLFHGLLKRPTPAMVMETILYTTPPPSLELRIIAFDYLSHARSLTRIEFVSAPVLSKQLATARRMVEKIPGLPVAPTHADAEKLVTWLEDCFQELGIAQMKPTRRHHSKTGHRSGPRTDIRQRWNRKQLAQHFPNLSVNQYRKTVRTLIHLHKRALTARSAADLARCIRLGKTRLAAHIDRDAFVQSPSTAQFIAYYLAQVKSRTRFTTGTQDRPMNETAESLLQRALADPTFNPELVSLVYNPPHIIAMLDDAAKLKLLDFYFAELTWLATQLKKLWKPQWRGENMVMRKGDDSSAWNAAARAWDQMRTGWLSIIVGAGWTDILKEFSFGKVPSLVSGDIAFLHHLEETHETHPDVRVFHELPLPWEVVLGNADCTDEMVRTACQKVGIDPDAKGWTRPYSQPELAVTCPTYGILKGLSPAAKVTRLTGWFSRKG
;
A
#
# COMPACT_ATOMS: atom_id res chain seq x y z
N MET A 1 -16.33 -17.78 4.44
CA MET A 1 -16.23 -19.21 4.06
C MET A 1 -16.77 -20.12 5.14
N ILE A 2 -16.08 -20.42 6.26
CA ILE A 2 -16.67 -21.26 7.34
C ILE A 2 -17.99 -20.69 7.87
N PHE A 3 -18.06 -19.37 8.05
CA PHE A 3 -19.32 -18.73 8.44
C PHE A 3 -20.43 -18.82 7.40
N GLU A 4 -20.09 -18.81 6.10
CA GLU A 4 -21.08 -18.96 5.02
C GLU A 4 -21.63 -20.39 4.97
N TYR A 5 -20.91 -21.36 5.54
CA TYR A 5 -21.37 -22.74 5.75
C TYR A 5 -22.21 -22.91 7.03
N LEU A 6 -21.99 -22.05 8.04
CA LEU A 6 -22.67 -22.13 9.34
C LEU A 6 -23.93 -21.26 9.40
N VAL A 7 -23.95 -20.18 8.63
CA VAL A 7 -25.05 -19.22 8.49
C VAL A 7 -25.16 -18.89 7.00
N PRO A 8 -26.01 -19.60 6.24
CA PRO A 8 -26.09 -19.46 4.79
C PRO A 8 -26.38 -18.01 4.38
N LYS A 9 -25.92 -17.63 3.19
CA LYS A 9 -26.23 -16.30 2.67
C LYS A 9 -27.73 -16.19 2.34
N PRO A 10 -28.36 -15.03 2.59
CA PRO A 10 -29.82 -14.85 2.46
C PRO A 10 -30.39 -15.24 1.08
N PHE A 11 -29.60 -15.10 0.02
CA PHE A 11 -30.03 -15.33 -1.36
C PHE A 11 -30.22 -16.81 -1.75
N GLU A 12 -29.84 -17.75 -0.89
CA GLU A 12 -30.03 -19.18 -1.16
C GLU A 12 -31.22 -19.80 -0.41
N ILE A 13 -31.94 -19.00 0.38
CA ILE A 13 -32.89 -19.49 1.37
C ILE A 13 -34.34 -19.27 0.91
N MET A 14 -35.09 -20.35 0.69
CA MET A 14 -36.52 -20.33 0.33
C MET A 14 -37.39 -21.08 1.37
N GLY A 15 -38.58 -20.54 1.65
CA GLY A 15 -39.61 -21.23 2.45
C GLY A 15 -39.28 -21.36 3.94
N ALA A 16 -39.52 -22.54 4.52
CA ALA A 16 -39.34 -22.82 5.96
C ALA A 16 -37.92 -22.55 6.46
N VAL A 17 -36.93 -22.67 5.57
CA VAL A 17 -35.51 -22.45 5.86
C VAL A 17 -35.21 -21.01 6.28
N ARG A 18 -36.03 -20.02 5.85
CA ARG A 18 -35.84 -18.61 6.26
C ARG A 18 -36.07 -18.41 7.74
N ARG A 19 -37.13 -19.03 8.29
CA ARG A 19 -37.48 -18.91 9.71
C ARG A 19 -36.41 -19.53 10.61
N GLU A 20 -35.86 -20.67 10.21
CA GLU A 20 -34.78 -21.32 10.95
C GLU A 20 -33.49 -20.49 10.94
N HIS A 21 -33.13 -19.92 9.77
CA HIS A 21 -32.00 -18.99 9.66
C HIS A 21 -32.21 -17.74 10.53
N ASP A 22 -33.37 -17.09 10.42
CA ASP A 22 -33.66 -15.86 11.16
C ASP A 22 -33.69 -16.10 12.66
N GLN A 23 -34.26 -17.22 13.11
CA GLN A 23 -34.22 -17.62 14.52
C GLN A 23 -32.78 -17.86 14.98
N ARG A 24 -31.97 -18.58 14.19
CA ARG A 24 -30.56 -18.82 14.55
C ARG A 24 -29.75 -17.54 14.66
N VAL A 25 -29.97 -16.59 13.74
CA VAL A 25 -29.33 -15.27 13.78
C VAL A 25 -29.77 -14.49 15.01
N LEU A 26 -31.07 -14.54 15.37
CA LEU A 26 -31.60 -13.93 16.58
C LEU A 26 -30.98 -14.54 17.84
N ASP A 27 -30.92 -15.88 17.94
CA ASP A 27 -30.33 -16.60 19.07
C ASP A 27 -28.85 -16.23 19.25
N ILE A 28 -28.11 -16.02 18.14
CA ILE A 28 -26.74 -15.51 18.20
C ILE A 28 -26.73 -14.06 18.69
N ALA A 29 -27.59 -13.20 18.15
CA ALA A 29 -27.63 -11.77 18.51
C ALA A 29 -27.94 -11.53 20.00
N VAL A 30 -28.82 -12.34 20.60
CA VAL A 30 -29.14 -12.26 22.04
C VAL A 30 -28.15 -13.01 22.94
N GLY A 31 -27.19 -13.73 22.35
CA GLY A 31 -26.14 -14.46 23.08
C GLY A 31 -26.53 -15.86 23.56
N ASP A 32 -27.68 -16.38 23.15
CA ASP A 32 -28.09 -17.77 23.43
C ASP A 32 -27.22 -18.78 22.65
N VAL A 33 -26.68 -18.36 21.51
CA VAL A 33 -25.72 -19.11 20.71
C VAL A 33 -24.38 -18.38 20.64
N THR A 34 -23.37 -18.95 21.29
CA THR A 34 -21.98 -18.46 21.32
C THR A 34 -20.98 -19.44 20.73
N ALA A 35 -21.41 -20.65 20.35
CA ALA A 35 -20.56 -21.66 19.71
C ALA A 35 -21.24 -22.29 18.49
N LEU A 36 -20.50 -22.42 17.39
CA LEU A 36 -20.95 -23.07 16.17
C LEU A 36 -20.06 -24.28 15.84
N PHE A 37 -20.67 -25.31 15.25
CA PHE A 37 -20.01 -26.57 14.93
C PHE A 37 -20.22 -26.92 13.45
N CYS A 38 -19.15 -27.19 12.72
CA CYS A 38 -19.22 -27.73 11.34
C CYS A 38 -18.31 -28.93 11.15
N PRO A 39 -18.70 -29.89 10.29
CA PRO A 39 -17.87 -31.05 10.02
C PRO A 39 -16.65 -30.62 9.22
N ARG A 40 -15.49 -31.20 9.54
CA ARG A 40 -14.29 -31.09 8.71
C ARG A 40 -14.42 -32.09 7.56
N THR A 41 -15.08 -31.69 6.49
CA THR A 41 -15.29 -32.56 5.32
C THR A 41 -13.95 -32.99 4.70
N ILE A 42 -13.77 -34.31 4.51
CA ILE A 42 -12.61 -34.90 3.85
C ILE A 42 -12.88 -34.90 2.34
N GLY A 43 -12.38 -33.89 1.61
CA GLY A 43 -12.61 -33.75 0.16
C GLY A 43 -11.77 -32.64 -0.50
N GLN A 44 -11.92 -32.43 -1.83
CA GLN A 44 -11.12 -31.55 -2.72
C GLN A 44 -10.92 -30.08 -2.26
N TRP A 45 -11.51 -29.68 -1.13
CA TRP A 45 -11.42 -28.36 -0.51
C TRP A 45 -10.88 -28.42 0.92
N THR A 46 -9.96 -29.33 1.22
CA THR A 46 -9.16 -29.33 2.45
C THR A 46 -8.29 -28.07 2.51
N MET A 47 -8.91 -26.94 2.84
CA MET A 47 -8.21 -25.75 3.29
C MET A 47 -7.64 -26.08 4.66
N PRO A 48 -6.30 -26.14 4.85
CA PRO A 48 -5.67 -26.27 6.16
C PRO A 48 -6.36 -25.41 7.21
N LEU A 49 -6.58 -25.98 8.40
CA LEU A 49 -7.11 -25.23 9.54
C LEU A 49 -6.27 -23.98 9.87
N GLU A 50 -5.00 -24.00 9.46
CA GLU A 50 -4.05 -22.88 9.51
C GLU A 50 -4.53 -21.64 8.75
N TYR A 51 -5.35 -21.82 7.70
CA TYR A 51 -6.03 -20.73 7.00
C TYR A 51 -7.17 -20.12 7.82
N PHE A 52 -7.64 -20.76 8.89
CA PHE A 52 -8.75 -20.26 9.71
C PHE A 52 -8.30 -19.85 11.11
N THR A 53 -7.30 -20.51 11.68
CA THR A 53 -6.72 -20.24 13.00
C THR A 53 -5.82 -18.98 13.05
N GLY A 54 -5.78 -18.18 11.98
CA GLY A 54 -4.97 -16.96 11.89
C GLY A 54 -3.45 -17.19 11.86
N LYS A 55 -2.99 -18.45 11.79
CA LYS A 55 -1.57 -18.79 11.61
C LYS A 55 -1.08 -18.38 10.22
N ASP A 56 -1.91 -18.50 9.19
CA ASP A 56 -1.61 -17.89 7.90
C ASP A 56 -1.83 -16.37 8.00
N PRO A 57 -0.78 -15.56 7.77
CA PRO A 57 -0.91 -14.11 7.71
C PRO A 57 -2.05 -13.66 6.82
N LEU A 58 -2.39 -14.37 5.73
CA LEU A 58 -3.42 -14.06 4.73
C LEU A 58 -4.84 -14.00 5.28
N TYR A 59 -5.15 -14.77 6.33
CA TYR A 59 -6.51 -14.93 6.86
C TYR A 59 -6.69 -14.38 8.28
N ARG A 60 -5.63 -13.80 8.85
CA ARG A 60 -5.60 -13.21 10.20
C ARG A 60 -6.66 -12.12 10.47
N TYR A 61 -7.35 -11.59 9.46
CA TYR A 61 -8.28 -10.46 9.59
C TYR A 61 -9.78 -10.79 9.40
N GLN A 62 -10.17 -12.05 9.14
CA GLN A 62 -11.60 -12.42 9.21
C GLN A 62 -12.05 -12.63 10.65
N ARG A 63 -11.75 -11.66 11.51
CA ARG A 63 -12.08 -11.68 12.94
C ARG A 63 -13.56 -11.41 13.17
N TYR A 64 -14.18 -10.63 12.30
CA TYR A 64 -15.57 -10.21 12.42
C TYR A 64 -16.43 -10.91 11.37
N GLN A 65 -17.69 -11.14 11.71
CA GLN A 65 -18.70 -11.57 10.75
C GLN A 65 -19.98 -10.77 11.01
N LEU A 66 -20.41 -10.03 9.99
CA LEU A 66 -21.72 -9.41 9.93
C LEU A 66 -22.76 -10.49 9.60
N LEU A 67 -23.69 -10.71 10.52
CA LEU A 67 -24.85 -11.58 10.36
C LEU A 67 -26.04 -10.76 9.89
N ARG A 68 -26.80 -11.33 8.96
CA ARG A 68 -27.97 -10.70 8.36
C ARG A 68 -29.14 -11.67 8.42
N TYR A 69 -30.33 -11.13 8.60
CA TYR A 69 -31.57 -11.87 8.42
C TYR A 69 -31.75 -12.26 6.94
N SER A 70 -32.73 -13.11 6.66
CA SER A 70 -33.05 -13.66 5.35
C SER A 70 -33.52 -12.60 4.34
N ASP A 71 -33.92 -11.42 4.80
CA ASP A 71 -34.23 -10.24 4.00
C ASP A 71 -33.02 -9.32 3.73
N LYS A 72 -31.83 -9.73 4.20
CA LYS A 72 -30.53 -9.02 4.14
C LYS A 72 -30.37 -7.85 5.11
N THR A 73 -31.33 -7.61 5.99
CA THR A 73 -31.17 -6.60 7.05
C THR A 73 -30.05 -7.05 8.02
N PRO A 74 -29.14 -6.14 8.43
CA PRO A 74 -28.08 -6.47 9.39
C PRO A 74 -28.70 -6.74 10.77
N ALA A 75 -28.33 -7.87 11.36
CA ALA A 75 -28.84 -8.30 12.66
C ALA A 75 -27.83 -8.02 13.77
N CYS A 76 -26.62 -8.56 13.63
CA CYS A 76 -25.54 -8.35 14.59
C CYS A 76 -24.19 -8.59 13.91
N THR A 77 -23.11 -8.17 14.56
CA THR A 77 -21.75 -8.57 14.24
C THR A 77 -21.20 -9.42 15.37
N VAL A 78 -20.56 -10.52 15.01
CA VAL A 78 -19.82 -11.37 15.94
C VAL A 78 -18.32 -11.31 15.68
N ALA A 79 -17.52 -11.35 16.74
CA ALA A 79 -16.10 -11.62 16.69
C ALA A 79 -15.81 -13.10 16.96
N ILE A 80 -14.98 -13.71 16.12
CA ILE A 80 -14.43 -15.04 16.35
C ILE A 80 -13.38 -14.95 17.46
N GLN A 81 -13.68 -15.57 18.60
CA GLN A 81 -12.78 -15.61 19.76
C GLN A 81 -11.75 -16.73 19.59
N SER A 82 -12.21 -17.91 19.22
CA SER A 82 -11.36 -19.08 19.07
C SER A 82 -11.92 -20.03 18.00
N MET A 83 -11.03 -20.85 17.45
CA MET A 83 -11.37 -21.95 16.56
C MET A 83 -10.55 -23.17 16.93
N SER A 84 -11.22 -24.31 17.11
CA SER A 84 -10.56 -25.58 17.44
C SER A 84 -11.09 -26.72 16.58
N VAL A 85 -10.29 -27.78 16.43
CA VAL A 85 -10.74 -29.04 15.83
C VAL A 85 -10.78 -30.09 16.92
N ILE A 86 -11.94 -30.70 17.08
CA ILE A 86 -12.20 -31.69 18.11
C ILE A 86 -12.79 -32.92 17.40
N SER A 87 -12.37 -34.13 17.77
CA SER A 87 -13.05 -35.34 17.31
C SER A 87 -14.44 -35.40 17.95
N LEU A 88 -15.47 -35.80 17.21
CA LEU A 88 -16.85 -35.85 17.70
C LEU A 88 -17.00 -36.69 18.99
N ASN A 89 -16.21 -37.75 19.14
CA ASN A 89 -16.11 -38.56 20.35
C ASN A 89 -15.52 -37.84 21.56
N HIS A 90 -14.69 -36.83 21.33
CA HIS A 90 -14.03 -36.04 22.38
C HIS A 90 -14.76 -34.75 22.71
N VAL A 91 -15.89 -34.45 22.04
CA VAL A 91 -16.75 -33.33 22.40
C VAL A 91 -17.37 -33.60 23.77
N THR A 92 -17.23 -32.64 24.69
CA THR A 92 -17.77 -32.72 26.06
C THR A 92 -19.04 -31.87 26.21
N GLU A 93 -19.78 -32.03 27.31
CA GLU A 93 -20.92 -31.15 27.64
C GLU A 93 -20.50 -29.68 27.77
N ALA A 94 -19.29 -29.42 28.26
CA ALA A 94 -18.75 -28.06 28.33
C ALA A 94 -18.45 -27.47 26.95
N ASP A 95 -18.10 -28.30 25.96
CA ASP A 95 -17.86 -27.83 24.60
C ASP A 95 -19.15 -27.37 23.92
N ILE A 96 -20.26 -28.07 24.15
CA ILE A 96 -21.56 -27.79 23.53
C ILE A 96 -22.35 -26.68 24.25
N ALA A 97 -21.83 -26.18 25.37
CA ALA A 97 -22.37 -25.00 26.04
C ALA A 97 -22.39 -23.81 25.07
N GLY A 98 -23.56 -23.18 24.93
CA GLY A 98 -23.75 -22.07 23.99
C GLY A 98 -23.91 -22.50 22.52
N SER A 99 -24.15 -23.79 22.23
CA SER A 99 -24.45 -24.24 20.86
C SER A 99 -25.89 -23.94 20.41
N GLY A 100 -26.78 -23.60 21.34
CA GLY A 100 -28.24 -23.51 21.14
C GLY A 100 -28.94 -24.86 20.94
N GLY A 101 -28.20 -25.97 21.00
CA GLY A 101 -28.76 -27.33 20.95
C GLY A 101 -29.07 -27.88 22.35
N PRO A 102 -29.51 -29.15 22.44
CA PRO A 102 -29.69 -29.85 23.72
C PRO A 102 -28.40 -29.85 24.57
N THR A 103 -28.53 -29.78 25.89
CA THR A 103 -27.38 -29.86 26.83
C THR A 103 -26.88 -31.28 27.06
N ASP A 104 -27.71 -32.28 26.78
CA ASP A 104 -27.36 -33.69 26.81
C ASP A 104 -26.56 -34.06 25.56
N LEU A 105 -25.38 -34.66 25.73
CA LEU A 105 -24.42 -34.87 24.65
C LEU A 105 -24.95 -35.80 23.53
N ASP A 106 -25.70 -36.84 23.87
CA ASP A 106 -26.21 -37.79 22.88
C ASP A 106 -27.37 -37.19 22.09
N LYS A 107 -28.28 -36.47 22.77
CA LYS A 107 -29.31 -35.67 22.10
C LYS A 107 -28.71 -34.56 21.24
N TRP A 108 -27.62 -33.95 21.69
CA TRP A 108 -26.92 -32.92 20.93
C TRP A 108 -26.28 -33.50 19.66
N ARG A 109 -25.63 -34.66 19.74
CA ARG A 109 -25.08 -35.36 18.56
C ARG A 109 -26.15 -35.68 17.54
N GLU A 110 -27.29 -36.17 17.98
CA GLU A 110 -28.43 -36.45 17.11
C GLU A 110 -29.01 -35.17 16.49
N TRP A 111 -29.17 -34.10 17.28
CA TRP A 111 -29.58 -32.79 16.80
C TRP A 111 -28.61 -32.23 15.75
N LEU A 112 -27.30 -32.33 16.00
CA LEU A 112 -26.25 -31.87 15.09
C LEU A 112 -26.30 -32.65 13.77
N ARG A 113 -26.46 -33.97 13.84
CA ARG A 113 -26.62 -34.85 12.69
C ARG A 113 -27.82 -34.44 11.84
N GLN A 114 -28.99 -34.27 12.46
CA GLN A 114 -30.20 -33.82 11.78
C GLN A 114 -30.03 -32.42 11.18
N SER A 115 -29.37 -31.50 11.89
CA SER A 115 -29.09 -30.16 11.41
C SER A 115 -28.21 -30.19 10.16
N TRP A 116 -27.14 -30.99 10.14
CA TRP A 116 -26.26 -31.11 8.97
C TRP A 116 -26.89 -31.87 7.80
N GLU A 117 -27.75 -32.85 8.08
CA GLU A 117 -28.53 -33.58 7.08
C GLU A 117 -29.71 -32.76 6.52
N SER A 118 -30.06 -31.62 7.14
CA SER A 118 -31.13 -30.75 6.65
C SER A 118 -30.88 -30.30 5.21
N PRO A 119 -31.92 -30.08 4.39
CA PRO A 119 -31.75 -29.65 2.99
C PRO A 119 -30.89 -28.39 2.82
N MET A 120 -30.92 -27.48 3.80
CA MET A 120 -30.11 -26.27 3.83
C MET A 120 -28.63 -26.59 3.94
N ASN A 121 -28.26 -27.39 4.94
CA ASN A 121 -26.87 -27.69 5.25
C ASN A 121 -26.29 -28.77 4.34
N ALA A 122 -27.09 -29.74 3.88
CA ALA A 122 -26.65 -30.78 2.95
C ALA A 122 -26.16 -30.19 1.61
N LYS A 123 -26.77 -29.10 1.14
CA LYS A 123 -26.32 -28.39 -0.07
C LYS A 123 -24.99 -27.67 0.15
N LEU A 124 -24.78 -27.11 1.35
CA LEU A 124 -23.60 -26.34 1.71
C LEU A 124 -22.41 -27.24 2.07
N LEU A 125 -22.60 -28.16 3.01
CA LEU A 125 -21.58 -29.05 3.56
C LEU A 125 -21.29 -30.23 2.63
N GLY A 126 -22.22 -30.57 1.72
CA GLY A 126 -22.17 -31.82 0.97
C GLY A 126 -22.52 -33.02 1.85
N PRO A 127 -22.39 -34.25 1.33
CA PRO A 127 -22.62 -35.45 2.12
C PRO A 127 -21.58 -35.55 3.24
N VAL A 128 -22.06 -35.67 4.48
CA VAL A 128 -21.22 -35.84 5.67
C VAL A 128 -21.29 -37.30 6.08
N GLU A 129 -20.16 -38.01 6.01
CA GLU A 129 -20.06 -39.35 6.58
C GLU A 129 -19.98 -39.25 8.10
N TRP A 130 -21.08 -39.60 8.77
CA TRP A 130 -21.13 -39.58 10.23
C TRP A 130 -20.29 -40.73 10.79
N SER A 131 -19.25 -40.38 11.55
CA SER A 131 -18.45 -41.35 12.29
C SER A 131 -18.09 -40.81 13.67
N PRO A 132 -17.86 -41.70 14.65
CA PRO A 132 -17.36 -41.32 15.98
C PRO A 132 -16.07 -40.45 15.90
N ASP A 133 -15.19 -40.75 14.95
CA ASP A 133 -13.91 -40.06 14.76
C ASP A 133 -13.99 -38.84 13.83
N LEU A 134 -15.21 -38.43 13.45
CA LEU A 134 -15.44 -37.25 12.62
C LEU A 134 -14.85 -36.02 13.30
N SER A 135 -13.89 -35.38 12.62
CA SER A 135 -13.34 -34.11 13.08
C SER A 135 -14.38 -33.00 12.89
N VAL A 136 -14.68 -32.26 13.95
CA VAL A 136 -15.58 -31.12 13.94
C VAL A 136 -14.78 -29.86 14.24
N ILE A 137 -15.08 -28.78 13.51
CA ILE A 137 -14.54 -27.46 13.78
C ILE A 137 -15.52 -26.77 14.73
N LYS A 138 -15.05 -26.41 15.92
CA LYS A 138 -15.76 -25.55 16.88
C LYS A 138 -15.32 -24.10 16.65
N VAL A 139 -16.28 -23.19 16.53
CA VAL A 139 -16.05 -21.75 16.38
C VAL A 139 -16.73 -21.04 17.54
N GLU A 140 -15.94 -20.40 18.41
CA GLU A 140 -16.45 -19.63 19.54
C GLU A 140 -16.60 -18.16 19.15
N LEU A 141 -17.76 -17.60 19.48
CA LEU A 141 -18.22 -16.30 19.02
C LEU A 141 -18.52 -15.40 20.21
N LYS A 142 -18.30 -14.12 19.99
CA LYS A 142 -18.75 -13.06 20.89
C LYS A 142 -19.54 -12.04 20.08
N VAL A 143 -20.75 -11.71 20.48
CA VAL A 143 -21.48 -10.59 19.89
C VAL A 143 -20.72 -9.30 20.20
N VAL A 144 -20.46 -8.53 19.17
CA VAL A 144 -19.74 -7.25 19.23
C VAL A 144 -20.76 -6.14 19.05
N ASP A 145 -21.65 -6.26 18.07
CA ASP A 145 -22.63 -5.22 17.78
C ASP A 145 -23.98 -5.84 17.45
N VAL A 146 -25.09 -5.25 17.90
CA VAL A 146 -26.48 -5.65 17.56
C VAL A 146 -27.22 -4.59 16.76
N PHE A 147 -26.53 -3.52 16.34
CA PHE A 147 -27.08 -2.46 15.49
C PHE A 147 -28.29 -1.71 16.04
N GLU A 148 -28.52 -1.82 17.35
CA GLU A 148 -29.50 -1.04 18.09
C GLU A 148 -28.86 0.23 18.69
N GLU A 149 -29.69 1.18 19.11
CA GLU A 149 -29.28 2.38 19.85
C GLU A 149 -30.00 2.44 21.21
N PRO A 150 -29.32 2.83 22.30
CA PRO A 150 -27.93 3.27 22.38
C PRO A 150 -26.94 2.09 22.33
N PHE A 151 -25.88 2.23 21.54
CA PHE A 151 -24.83 1.24 21.47
C PHE A 151 -23.76 1.50 22.53
N VAL A 152 -23.48 0.51 23.39
CA VAL A 152 -22.40 0.56 24.39
C VAL A 152 -21.35 -0.50 24.02
N PRO A 153 -20.21 -0.11 23.43
CA PRO A 153 -19.17 -1.06 23.06
C PRO A 153 -18.58 -1.75 24.28
N ASP A 154 -18.37 -3.06 24.17
CA ASP A 154 -17.73 -3.88 25.19
C ASP A 154 -16.21 -4.06 24.96
N TRP A 155 -15.65 -3.26 24.05
CA TRP A 155 -14.24 -3.19 23.71
C TRP A 155 -13.61 -1.86 24.14
N PRO A 156 -12.26 -1.79 24.19
CA PRO A 156 -11.57 -0.53 24.49
C PRO A 156 -11.93 0.53 23.45
N VAL A 157 -12.58 1.60 23.90
CA VAL A 157 -12.84 2.79 23.09
C VAL A 157 -11.73 3.81 23.28
N ILE A 158 -11.46 4.56 22.23
CA ILE A 158 -10.55 5.70 22.19
C ILE A 158 -11.35 6.97 21.94
N SER A 159 -10.83 8.12 22.36
CA SER A 159 -11.48 9.39 22.04
C SER A 159 -11.47 9.64 20.52
N GLU A 160 -12.40 10.46 20.03
CA GLU A 160 -12.38 10.89 18.63
C GLU A 160 -11.04 11.55 18.25
N GLU A 161 -10.50 12.41 19.12
CA GLU A 161 -9.20 13.04 18.90
C GLU A 161 -8.06 12.01 18.76
N GLU A 162 -8.01 10.99 19.63
CA GLU A 162 -7.01 9.94 19.55
C GLU A 162 -7.16 9.13 18.26
N SER A 163 -8.39 8.81 17.85
CA SER A 163 -8.65 8.13 16.58
C SER A 163 -8.16 8.95 15.39
N LEU A 164 -8.51 10.24 15.32
CA LEU A 164 -8.05 11.13 14.25
C LEU A 164 -6.53 11.26 14.21
N ASN A 165 -5.86 11.27 15.37
CA ASN A 165 -4.40 11.23 15.45
C ASN A 165 -3.81 9.93 14.90
N LEU A 166 -4.40 8.78 15.24
CA LEU A 166 -3.99 7.49 14.70
C LEU A 166 -4.18 7.41 13.18
N LEU A 167 -5.31 7.91 12.67
CA LEU A 167 -5.60 8.00 11.25
C LEU A 167 -4.60 8.91 10.53
N PHE A 168 -4.32 10.10 11.07
CA PHE A 168 -3.35 11.05 10.53
C PHE A 168 -1.93 10.45 10.46
N HIS A 169 -1.46 9.83 11.55
CA HIS A 169 -0.19 9.11 11.55
C HIS A 169 -0.18 7.92 10.57
N GLY A 170 -1.35 7.36 10.28
CA GLY A 170 -1.58 6.32 9.27
C GLY A 170 -1.33 6.79 7.84
N LEU A 171 -1.48 8.08 7.53
CA LEU A 171 -1.40 8.63 6.15
C LEU A 171 -0.04 8.37 5.49
N LEU A 172 1.06 8.41 6.26
CA LEU A 172 2.42 8.12 5.76
C LEU A 172 2.91 6.71 6.12
N LYS A 173 2.20 6.02 7.01
CA LYS A 173 2.43 4.62 7.36
C LYS A 173 1.63 3.71 6.42
N ARG A 174 1.64 2.39 6.69
CA ARG A 174 0.89 1.38 5.93
C ARG A 174 -0.14 0.68 6.82
N PRO A 175 -1.12 1.40 7.39
CA PRO A 175 -2.26 0.72 7.98
C PRO A 175 -2.96 -0.07 6.86
N THR A 176 -3.47 -1.25 7.18
CA THR A 176 -4.42 -1.93 6.29
C THR A 176 -5.75 -1.19 6.36
N PRO A 177 -6.62 -1.27 5.34
CA PRO A 177 -7.93 -0.64 5.44
C PRO A 177 -8.78 -1.25 6.58
N ALA A 178 -8.55 -2.51 6.95
CA ALA A 178 -9.14 -3.13 8.14
C ALA A 178 -8.73 -2.40 9.44
N MET A 179 -7.44 -2.09 9.62
CA MET A 179 -6.99 -1.33 10.79
C MET A 179 -7.58 0.07 10.83
N VAL A 180 -7.75 0.72 9.68
CA VAL A 180 -8.44 2.01 9.59
C VAL A 180 -9.88 1.88 10.06
N MET A 181 -10.62 0.87 9.56
CA MET A 181 -12.01 0.63 9.96
C MET A 181 -12.15 0.30 11.45
N GLU A 182 -11.25 -0.51 12.01
CA GLU A 182 -11.20 -0.75 13.46
C GLU A 182 -10.96 0.55 14.24
N THR A 183 -10.05 1.40 13.77
CA THR A 183 -9.76 2.70 14.41
C THR A 183 -10.97 3.63 14.40
N ILE A 184 -11.78 3.57 13.33
CA ILE A 184 -13.05 4.32 13.21
C ILE A 184 -14.11 3.74 14.16
N LEU A 185 -14.28 2.41 14.17
CA LEU A 185 -15.26 1.71 15.00
C LEU A 185 -15.03 1.88 16.50
N TYR A 186 -13.79 2.05 16.92
CA TYR A 186 -13.42 2.14 18.33
C TYR A 186 -13.46 3.57 18.88
N THR A 187 -14.10 4.50 18.18
CA THR A 187 -14.24 5.89 18.64
C THR A 187 -15.32 6.06 19.71
N THR A 188 -15.16 7.10 20.53
CA THR A 188 -16.17 7.60 21.47
C THR A 188 -16.45 9.07 21.14
N PRO A 189 -17.72 9.45 20.89
CA PRO A 189 -18.92 8.59 20.86
C PRO A 189 -18.85 7.54 19.75
N PRO A 190 -19.60 6.42 19.88
CA PRO A 190 -19.62 5.40 18.84
C PRO A 190 -20.05 5.97 17.48
N PRO A 191 -19.54 5.43 16.37
CA PRO A 191 -20.01 5.83 15.05
C PRO A 191 -21.51 5.60 14.86
N SER A 192 -22.12 6.37 13.97
CA SER A 192 -23.51 6.17 13.53
C SER A 192 -23.74 4.74 13.06
N LEU A 193 -24.96 4.22 13.25
CA LEU A 193 -25.40 2.91 12.80
C LEU A 193 -24.94 2.54 11.36
N GLU A 194 -25.14 3.44 10.40
CA GLU A 194 -24.76 3.21 8.99
C GLU A 194 -23.26 2.91 8.84
N LEU A 195 -22.41 3.73 9.48
CA LEU A 195 -20.96 3.56 9.45
C LEU A 195 -20.51 2.27 10.16
N ARG A 196 -21.20 1.88 11.24
CA ARG A 196 -20.93 0.59 11.92
C ARG A 196 -21.22 -0.58 10.98
N ILE A 197 -22.36 -0.57 10.29
CA ILE A 197 -22.73 -1.60 9.31
C ILE A 197 -21.70 -1.67 8.17
N ILE A 198 -21.34 -0.51 7.58
CA ILE A 198 -20.35 -0.43 6.49
C ILE A 198 -19.00 -1.01 6.93
N ALA A 199 -18.53 -0.61 8.11
CA ALA A 199 -17.23 -1.04 8.62
C ALA A 199 -17.21 -2.55 8.90
N PHE A 200 -18.25 -3.11 9.54
CA PHE A 200 -18.32 -4.54 9.81
C PHE A 200 -18.57 -5.39 8.57
N ASP A 201 -19.34 -4.90 7.59
CA ASP A 201 -19.48 -5.55 6.29
C ASP A 201 -18.12 -5.66 5.58
N TYR A 202 -17.33 -4.58 5.59
CA TYR A 202 -15.96 -4.58 5.07
C TYR A 202 -15.06 -5.56 5.85
N LEU A 203 -15.05 -5.49 7.19
CA LEU A 203 -14.18 -6.30 8.03
C LEU A 203 -14.48 -7.81 7.89
N SER A 204 -15.73 -8.18 7.62
CA SER A 204 -16.13 -9.57 7.35
C SER A 204 -15.44 -10.16 6.12
N HIS A 205 -15.07 -9.30 5.17
CA HIS A 205 -14.46 -9.71 3.89
C HIS A 205 -12.99 -9.30 3.78
N ALA A 206 -12.46 -8.58 4.79
CA ALA A 206 -11.11 -8.06 4.78
C ALA A 206 -10.08 -9.20 4.71
N ARG A 207 -9.28 -9.19 3.64
CA ARG A 207 -8.18 -10.14 3.46
C ARG A 207 -6.90 -9.50 3.96
N SER A 208 -6.02 -10.29 4.57
CA SER A 208 -4.72 -9.77 4.94
C SER A 208 -3.89 -9.52 3.71
N LEU A 209 -3.46 -8.28 3.60
CA LEU A 209 -2.45 -7.89 2.64
C LEU A 209 -1.11 -7.93 3.37
N THR A 210 -0.15 -8.63 2.77
CA THR A 210 1.21 -8.67 3.31
C THR A 210 1.74 -7.26 3.47
N ARG A 211 2.08 -6.89 4.72
CA ARG A 211 2.75 -5.64 5.01
C ARG A 211 4.11 -5.66 4.31
N ILE A 212 4.32 -4.73 3.39
CA ILE A 212 5.65 -4.42 2.91
C ILE A 212 6.22 -3.38 3.88
N GLU A 213 7.44 -3.53 4.35
CA GLU A 213 8.14 -2.43 5.03
C GLU A 213 8.65 -1.41 3.99
N PHE A 214 8.59 -0.12 4.30
CA PHE A 214 9.28 0.87 3.47
C PHE A 214 10.79 0.70 3.63
N VAL A 215 11.55 1.04 2.59
CA VAL A 215 13.00 1.19 2.73
C VAL A 215 13.25 2.28 3.77
N SER A 216 13.78 1.90 4.93
CA SER A 216 14.19 2.85 5.95
C SER A 216 15.57 3.41 5.60
N ALA A 217 15.73 4.73 5.73
CA ALA A 217 17.05 5.32 5.65
C ALA A 217 17.90 4.81 6.84
N PRO A 218 19.19 4.51 6.63
CA PRO A 218 20.06 4.13 7.73
C PRO A 218 20.16 5.27 8.74
N VAL A 219 20.05 4.95 10.03
CA VAL A 219 20.25 5.92 11.11
C VAL A 219 21.71 6.39 11.10
N LEU A 220 21.94 7.71 11.13
CA LEU A 220 23.26 8.35 11.02
C LEU A 220 23.73 9.03 12.31
N SER A 221 22.89 9.12 13.34
CA SER A 221 23.16 9.89 14.57
C SER A 221 24.47 9.50 15.27
N LYS A 222 24.74 8.19 15.42
CA LYS A 222 25.98 7.69 16.04
C LYS A 222 27.24 8.06 15.24
N GLN A 223 27.15 8.01 13.91
CA GLN A 223 28.27 8.34 13.02
C GLN A 223 28.51 9.84 13.00
N LEU A 224 27.45 10.66 12.98
CA LEU A 224 27.52 12.11 13.12
C LEU A 224 28.17 12.51 14.45
N ALA A 225 27.72 11.95 15.58
CA ALA A 225 28.33 12.24 16.89
C ALA A 225 29.83 11.88 16.95
N THR A 226 30.24 10.83 16.23
CA THR A 226 31.66 10.46 16.13
C THR A 226 32.44 11.42 15.25
N ALA A 227 31.89 11.81 14.09
CA ALA A 227 32.51 12.77 13.19
C ALA A 227 32.63 14.16 13.85
N ARG A 228 31.57 14.62 14.53
CA ARG A 228 31.53 15.89 15.26
C ARG A 228 32.67 16.00 16.28
N ARG A 229 32.85 15.00 17.14
CA ARG A 229 33.97 14.95 18.10
C ARG A 229 35.37 15.01 17.47
N MET A 230 35.51 14.62 16.20
CA MET A 230 36.78 14.71 15.49
C MET A 230 36.97 16.08 14.84
N VAL A 231 35.90 16.62 14.23
CA VAL A 231 35.90 17.93 13.57
C VAL A 231 36.08 19.06 14.57
N GLU A 232 35.44 19.01 15.74
CA GLU A 232 35.58 20.00 16.81
C GLU A 232 37.02 20.17 17.32
N LYS A 233 37.91 19.20 17.07
CA LYS A 233 39.33 19.26 17.45
C LYS A 233 40.22 19.93 16.40
N ILE A 234 39.66 20.31 15.25
CA ILE A 234 40.40 20.90 14.14
C ILE A 234 39.83 22.31 13.90
N PRO A 235 40.56 23.37 14.29
CA PRO A 235 40.09 24.74 14.10
C PRO A 235 39.94 25.05 12.61
N GLY A 236 38.92 25.84 12.25
CA GLY A 236 38.65 26.26 10.87
C GLY A 236 37.73 25.32 10.08
N LEU A 237 37.37 24.14 10.60
CA LEU A 237 36.37 23.30 9.94
C LEU A 237 34.93 23.77 10.19
N PRO A 238 34.01 23.56 9.23
CA PRO A 238 32.60 23.90 9.39
C PRO A 238 31.93 23.23 10.60
N VAL A 239 31.05 23.98 11.27
CA VAL A 239 30.29 23.48 12.43
C VAL A 239 29.36 22.34 12.00
N ALA A 240 29.44 21.21 12.71
CA ALA A 240 28.61 20.05 12.42
C ALA A 240 27.12 20.37 12.64
N PRO A 241 26.21 19.88 11.77
CA PRO A 241 24.79 20.08 11.96
C PRO A 241 24.29 19.38 13.24
N THR A 242 23.23 19.93 13.83
CA THR A 242 22.60 19.38 15.04
C THR A 242 21.83 18.09 14.76
N HIS A 243 21.23 17.98 13.58
CA HIS A 243 20.41 16.84 13.16
C HIS A 243 21.08 16.03 12.05
N ALA A 244 20.79 14.73 12.04
CA ALA A 244 21.36 13.78 11.09
C ALA A 244 20.59 13.71 9.76
N ASP A 245 20.16 14.88 9.27
CA ASP A 245 19.51 15.00 7.96
C ASP A 245 20.52 14.69 6.84
N ALA A 246 20.15 13.79 5.92
CA ALA A 246 21.09 13.26 4.95
C ALA A 246 21.58 14.32 3.96
N GLU A 247 20.74 15.29 3.60
CA GLU A 247 21.09 16.35 2.65
C GLU A 247 22.04 17.36 3.30
N LYS A 248 21.66 17.90 4.46
CA LYS A 248 22.52 18.82 5.22
C LYS A 248 23.86 18.19 5.58
N LEU A 249 23.88 16.88 5.88
CA LEU A 249 25.11 16.15 6.13
C LEU A 249 26.01 16.04 4.90
N VAL A 250 25.44 15.82 3.71
CA VAL A 250 26.24 15.75 2.49
C VAL A 250 26.92 17.10 2.23
N THR A 251 26.17 18.21 2.31
CA THR A 251 26.73 19.57 2.15
C THR A 251 27.83 19.85 3.16
N TRP A 252 27.56 19.64 4.46
CA TRP A 252 28.57 19.85 5.51
C TRP A 252 29.84 19.00 5.31
N LEU A 253 29.67 17.76 4.84
CA LEU A 253 30.80 16.88 4.56
C LEU A 253 31.61 17.35 3.35
N GLU A 254 30.96 17.84 2.31
CA GLU A 254 31.61 18.43 1.13
C GLU A 254 32.42 19.68 1.51
N ASP A 255 31.87 20.56 2.34
CA ASP A 255 32.59 21.72 2.88
C ASP A 255 33.80 21.28 3.73
N CYS A 256 33.61 20.29 4.60
CA CYS A 256 34.71 19.71 5.38
C CYS A 256 35.79 19.10 4.48
N PHE A 257 35.43 18.46 3.37
CA PHE A 257 36.40 17.91 2.43
C PHE A 257 37.17 19.00 1.70
N GLN A 258 36.51 20.09 1.33
CA GLN A 258 37.16 21.25 0.73
C GLN A 258 38.20 21.86 1.67
N GLU A 259 37.84 22.11 2.93
CA GLU A 259 38.78 22.64 3.95
C GLU A 259 39.92 21.69 4.30
N LEU A 260 39.70 20.38 4.18
CA LEU A 260 40.74 19.36 4.37
C LEU A 260 41.57 19.11 3.10
N GLY A 261 41.37 19.90 2.04
CA GLY A 261 42.12 19.83 0.79
C GLY A 261 41.82 18.60 -0.06
N ILE A 262 40.67 17.96 0.13
CA ILE A 262 40.22 16.80 -0.63
C ILE A 262 39.41 17.31 -1.81
N ALA A 263 40.11 17.58 -2.92
CA ALA A 263 39.52 18.11 -4.14
C ALA A 263 38.51 17.11 -4.76
N GLN A 264 37.21 17.37 -4.53
CA GLN A 264 36.03 16.70 -5.09
C GLN A 264 36.07 15.16 -5.05
N MET A 265 35.19 14.56 -4.24
CA MET A 265 34.89 13.13 -4.37
C MET A 265 34.21 12.85 -5.70
N LYS A 266 34.99 12.55 -6.75
CA LYS A 266 34.41 12.04 -7.98
C LYS A 266 33.71 10.71 -7.67
N PRO A 267 32.43 10.53 -8.06
CA PRO A 267 31.80 9.23 -8.01
C PRO A 267 32.60 8.31 -8.94
N THR A 268 33.41 7.42 -8.37
CA THR A 268 34.20 6.48 -9.16
C THR A 268 33.25 5.60 -9.98
N ARG A 269 33.39 5.60 -11.32
CA ARG A 269 32.71 4.65 -12.21
C ARG A 269 32.93 3.24 -11.65
N ARG A 270 31.83 2.49 -11.47
CA ARG A 270 31.80 1.12 -10.95
C ARG A 270 32.85 0.25 -11.65
N HIS A 271 33.96 -0.08 -10.99
CA HIS A 271 34.65 -1.34 -11.32
C HIS A 271 33.91 -2.48 -10.62
N HIS A 272 33.41 -3.41 -11.43
CA HIS A 272 32.69 -4.61 -11.03
C HIS A 272 33.53 -5.48 -10.09
N SER A 273 33.38 -5.32 -8.77
CA SER A 273 33.69 -6.40 -7.85
C SER A 273 32.50 -7.38 -7.83
N LYS A 274 32.76 -8.66 -8.08
CA LYS A 274 31.77 -9.77 -8.11
C LYS A 274 31.04 -9.98 -6.77
N THR A 275 31.43 -9.29 -5.71
CA THR A 275 30.75 -9.31 -4.41
C THR A 275 29.82 -8.12 -4.32
N GLY A 276 28.53 -8.34 -4.05
CA GLY A 276 27.44 -7.36 -4.00
C GLY A 276 27.57 -6.22 -2.96
N HIS A 277 28.78 -5.88 -2.55
CA HIS A 277 29.07 -4.70 -1.74
C HIS A 277 29.09 -3.45 -2.62
N ARG A 278 28.10 -2.57 -2.39
CA ARG A 278 27.99 -1.24 -2.98
C ARG A 278 29.29 -0.45 -2.75
N SER A 279 30.12 -0.31 -3.78
CA SER A 279 31.36 0.45 -3.73
C SER A 279 31.06 1.95 -3.82
N GLY A 280 30.93 2.61 -2.66
CA GLY A 280 30.83 4.07 -2.59
C GLY A 280 32.13 4.76 -3.03
N PRO A 281 32.10 6.09 -3.31
CA PRO A 281 33.21 6.86 -3.89
C PRO A 281 34.55 6.57 -3.19
N ARG A 282 35.59 6.24 -3.95
CA ARG A 282 36.96 6.16 -3.42
C ARG A 282 37.59 7.54 -3.59
N THR A 283 37.90 8.22 -2.49
CA THR A 283 38.92 9.27 -2.50
C THR A 283 40.24 8.64 -2.90
N ASP A 284 40.87 9.18 -3.93
CA ASP A 284 42.26 8.85 -4.23
C ASP A 284 43.11 9.28 -3.03
N ILE A 285 43.92 8.35 -2.51
CA ILE A 285 44.84 8.61 -1.39
C ILE A 285 45.80 9.75 -1.76
N ARG A 286 46.04 9.96 -3.06
CA ARG A 286 46.90 11.01 -3.62
C ARG A 286 46.33 12.42 -3.53
N GLN A 287 45.02 12.58 -3.28
CA GLN A 287 44.39 13.89 -3.11
C GLN A 287 44.48 14.42 -1.66
N ARG A 288 45.15 13.71 -0.76
CA ARG A 288 45.31 14.15 0.63
C ARG A 288 46.52 15.06 0.75
N TRP A 289 46.43 16.07 1.61
CA TRP A 289 47.61 16.85 1.98
C TRP A 289 48.76 15.97 2.47
N ASN A 290 49.94 16.24 1.92
CA ASN A 290 51.19 15.68 2.42
C ASN A 290 51.59 16.31 3.76
N ARG A 291 52.62 15.79 4.43
CA ARG A 291 53.04 16.28 5.76
C ARG A 291 53.37 17.78 5.77
N LYS A 292 53.98 18.30 4.69
CA LYS A 292 54.34 19.72 4.58
C LYS A 292 53.10 20.60 4.42
N GLN A 293 52.20 20.23 3.51
CA GLN A 293 50.91 20.92 3.29
C GLN A 293 50.05 20.91 4.57
N LEU A 294 49.97 19.76 5.26
CA LEU A 294 49.23 19.65 6.51
C LEU A 294 49.79 20.59 7.58
N ALA A 295 51.11 20.67 7.74
CA ALA A 295 51.75 21.56 8.71
C ALA A 295 51.54 23.05 8.38
N GLN A 296 51.41 23.39 7.09
CA GLN A 296 51.15 24.77 6.65
C GLN A 296 49.72 25.23 6.98
N HIS A 297 48.73 24.36 6.78
CA HIS A 297 47.32 24.70 7.01
C HIS A 297 46.83 24.40 8.43
N PHE A 298 47.34 23.32 9.06
CA PHE A 298 47.00 22.92 10.43
C PHE A 298 48.27 22.58 11.23
N PRO A 299 49.01 23.58 11.74
CA PRO A 299 50.31 23.39 12.39
C PRO A 299 50.30 22.40 13.56
N ASN A 300 49.19 22.35 14.30
CA ASN A 300 49.04 21.53 15.51
C ASN A 300 48.37 20.16 15.26
N LEU A 301 48.04 19.82 14.01
CA LEU A 301 47.30 18.60 13.69
C LEU A 301 48.25 17.45 13.30
N SER A 302 48.24 16.36 14.08
CA SER A 302 49.02 15.18 13.72
C SER A 302 48.49 14.49 12.46
N VAL A 303 49.39 13.93 11.64
CA VAL A 303 49.05 13.17 10.42
C VAL A 303 48.07 12.03 10.72
N ASN A 304 48.20 11.38 11.87
CA ASN A 304 47.32 10.29 12.28
C ASN A 304 45.90 10.77 12.61
N GLN A 305 45.77 11.88 13.35
CA GLN A 305 44.47 12.49 13.65
C GLN A 305 43.78 12.98 12.39
N TYR A 306 44.52 13.64 11.48
CA TYR A 306 44.01 14.04 10.17
C TYR A 306 43.47 12.83 9.38
N ARG A 307 44.27 11.77 9.21
CA ARG A 307 43.86 10.55 8.49
C ARG A 307 42.64 9.86 9.11
N LYS A 308 42.57 9.81 10.45
CA LYS A 308 41.43 9.23 11.19
C LYS A 308 40.16 10.04 10.97
N THR A 309 40.26 11.37 11.00
CA THR A 309 39.15 12.29 10.76
C THR A 309 38.65 12.15 9.33
N VAL A 310 39.53 12.24 8.33
CA VAL A 310 39.20 12.06 6.92
C VAL A 310 38.51 10.72 6.66
N ARG A 311 39.03 9.61 7.20
CA ARG A 311 38.39 8.28 7.03
C ARG A 311 36.98 8.25 7.62
N THR A 312 36.80 8.85 8.79
CA THR A 312 35.50 8.92 9.47
C THR A 312 34.51 9.74 8.65
N LEU A 313 34.92 10.89 8.14
CA LEU A 313 34.11 11.74 7.27
C LEU A 313 33.76 11.04 5.95
N ILE A 314 34.71 10.35 5.30
CA ILE A 314 34.43 9.54 4.08
C ILE A 314 33.37 8.48 4.36
N HIS A 315 33.48 7.76 5.49
CA HIS A 315 32.50 6.74 5.84
C HIS A 315 31.13 7.33 6.14
N LEU A 316 31.07 8.45 6.85
CA LEU A 316 29.83 9.17 7.09
C LEU A 316 29.23 9.66 5.77
N HIS A 317 30.04 10.21 4.85
CA HIS A 317 29.59 10.72 3.56
C HIS A 317 28.97 9.61 2.70
N LYS A 318 29.61 8.43 2.61
CA LYS A 318 29.02 7.27 1.93
C LYS A 318 27.68 6.86 2.50
N ARG A 319 27.55 6.87 3.84
CA ARG A 319 26.29 6.53 4.52
C ARG A 319 25.23 7.61 4.32
N ALA A 320 25.62 8.89 4.34
CA ALA A 320 24.74 10.02 4.08
C ALA A 320 24.20 9.98 2.64
N LEU A 321 25.06 9.73 1.65
CA LEU A 321 24.64 9.52 0.26
C LEU A 321 23.66 8.34 0.12
N THR A 322 23.94 7.22 0.81
CA THR A 322 23.03 6.06 0.83
C THR A 322 21.70 6.40 1.48
N ALA A 323 21.72 7.17 2.58
CA ALA A 323 20.52 7.63 3.26
C ALA A 323 19.69 8.59 2.39
N ARG A 324 20.34 9.51 1.69
CA ARG A 324 19.71 10.41 0.73
C ARG A 324 19.02 9.61 -0.39
N SER A 325 19.73 8.67 -1.02
CA SER A 325 19.13 7.80 -2.03
C SER A 325 17.96 6.95 -1.51
N ALA A 326 18.03 6.47 -0.26
CA ALA A 326 16.94 5.74 0.36
C ALA A 326 15.73 6.67 0.64
N ALA A 327 15.98 7.91 1.06
CA ALA A 327 14.95 8.93 1.27
C ALA A 327 14.28 9.35 -0.05
N ASP A 328 15.07 9.58 -1.10
CA ASP A 328 14.59 9.87 -2.47
C ASP A 328 13.69 8.73 -2.96
N LEU A 329 14.17 7.48 -2.86
CA LEU A 329 13.39 6.30 -3.23
C LEU A 329 12.10 6.20 -2.41
N ALA A 330 12.17 6.42 -1.10
CA ALA A 330 10.99 6.40 -0.24
C ALA A 330 9.99 7.51 -0.61
N ARG A 331 10.46 8.71 -0.98
CA ARG A 331 9.62 9.80 -1.48
C ARG A 331 8.95 9.42 -2.79
N CYS A 332 9.68 8.88 -3.77
CA CYS A 332 9.10 8.39 -5.02
C CYS A 332 8.02 7.32 -4.76
N ILE A 333 8.29 6.33 -3.90
CA ILE A 333 7.30 5.30 -3.57
C ILE A 333 6.05 5.91 -2.90
N ARG A 334 6.22 6.92 -2.03
CA ARG A 334 5.09 7.62 -1.41
C ARG A 334 4.29 8.38 -2.46
N LEU A 335 4.90 9.26 -3.24
CA LEU A 335 4.21 10.03 -4.29
C LEU A 335 3.47 9.12 -5.28
N GLY A 336 4.12 8.05 -5.75
CA GLY A 336 3.54 7.06 -6.66
C GLY A 336 2.46 6.17 -6.05
N LYS A 337 2.18 6.28 -4.75
CA LYS A 337 1.06 5.58 -4.09
C LYS A 337 0.06 6.58 -3.51
N THR A 338 0.49 7.41 -2.57
CA THR A 338 -0.38 8.25 -1.76
C THR A 338 -0.55 9.66 -2.28
N ARG A 339 -0.05 9.96 -3.49
CA ARG A 339 -0.07 11.31 -4.07
C ARG A 339 0.52 12.36 -3.12
N LEU A 340 -0.18 13.47 -2.89
CA LEU A 340 0.23 14.58 -2.02
C LEU A 340 -0.16 14.37 -0.55
N ALA A 341 -0.42 13.14 -0.09
CA ALA A 341 -0.76 12.88 1.32
C ALA A 341 0.25 13.43 2.35
N ALA A 342 1.51 13.65 1.96
CA ALA A 342 2.52 14.26 2.82
C ALA A 342 2.35 15.77 3.02
N HIS A 343 1.50 16.42 2.23
CA HIS A 343 1.15 17.84 2.31
C HIS A 343 -0.16 18.08 3.07
N ILE A 344 -0.80 17.02 3.57
CA ILE A 344 -1.98 17.13 4.44
C ILE A 344 -1.52 17.71 5.77
N ASP A 345 -2.01 18.90 6.09
CA ASP A 345 -1.83 19.53 7.40
C ASP A 345 -2.63 18.79 8.47
N ARG A 346 -2.05 18.65 9.67
CA ARG A 346 -2.69 17.92 10.76
C ARG A 346 -3.94 18.64 11.25
N ASP A 347 -3.85 19.95 11.44
CA ASP A 347 -4.91 20.70 12.10
C ASP A 347 -6.13 20.79 11.17
N ALA A 348 -5.91 20.96 9.86
CA ALA A 348 -6.98 20.83 8.86
C ALA A 348 -7.58 19.41 8.80
N PHE A 349 -6.76 18.37 8.96
CA PHE A 349 -7.23 16.98 8.94
C PHE A 349 -8.15 16.65 10.12
N VAL A 350 -7.81 17.08 11.33
CA VAL A 350 -8.62 16.77 12.53
C VAL A 350 -9.90 17.60 12.63
N GLN A 351 -9.99 18.74 11.93
CA GLN A 351 -11.18 19.59 11.92
C GLN A 351 -12.38 19.00 11.15
N SER A 352 -12.15 18.00 10.29
CA SER A 352 -13.22 17.34 9.53
C SER A 352 -13.16 15.82 9.68
N PRO A 353 -13.78 15.25 10.74
CA PRO A 353 -13.69 13.83 11.03
C PRO A 353 -14.14 12.92 9.88
N SER A 354 -15.27 13.22 9.23
CA SER A 354 -15.76 12.42 8.10
C SER A 354 -14.80 12.46 6.90
N THR A 355 -14.21 13.63 6.61
CA THR A 355 -13.17 13.77 5.57
C THR A 355 -11.91 12.97 5.93
N ALA A 356 -11.46 13.05 7.17
CA ALA A 356 -10.30 12.31 7.68
C ALA A 356 -10.48 10.79 7.55
N GLN A 357 -11.67 10.28 7.89
CA GLN A 357 -12.02 8.86 7.77
C GLN A 357 -11.95 8.37 6.33
N PHE A 358 -12.56 9.12 5.39
CA PHE A 358 -12.48 8.82 3.96
C PHE A 358 -11.03 8.80 3.48
N ILE A 359 -10.27 9.87 3.73
CA ILE A 359 -8.88 10.01 3.27
C ILE A 359 -8.02 8.85 3.81
N ALA A 360 -8.13 8.56 5.11
CA ALA A 360 -7.35 7.50 5.74
C ALA A 360 -7.66 6.12 5.14
N TYR A 361 -8.94 5.82 4.93
CA TYR A 361 -9.36 4.54 4.34
C TYR A 361 -8.97 4.43 2.87
N TYR A 362 -9.26 5.46 2.07
CA TYR A 362 -8.88 5.52 0.66
C TYR A 362 -7.37 5.35 0.49
N LEU A 363 -6.54 6.06 1.27
CA LEU A 363 -5.09 5.87 1.21
C LEU A 363 -4.64 4.49 1.68
N ALA A 364 -5.30 3.87 2.66
CA ALA A 364 -5.03 2.49 3.03
C ALA A 364 -5.32 1.53 1.87
N GLN A 365 -6.39 1.78 1.10
CA GLN A 365 -6.70 1.03 -0.11
C GLN A 365 -5.66 1.25 -1.21
N VAL A 366 -5.27 2.49 -1.51
CA VAL A 366 -4.23 2.74 -2.54
C VAL A 366 -2.87 2.11 -2.14
N LYS A 367 -2.56 2.04 -0.84
CA LYS A 367 -1.32 1.42 -0.35
C LYS A 367 -1.31 -0.09 -0.47
N SER A 368 -2.49 -0.71 -0.48
CA SER A 368 -2.66 -2.15 -0.63
C SER A 368 -1.97 -2.65 -1.89
N ARG A 369 -1.37 -3.85 -1.83
CA ARG A 369 -0.83 -4.46 -3.04
C ARG A 369 -2.00 -4.91 -3.89
N THR A 370 -2.12 -4.34 -5.07
CA THR A 370 -2.92 -4.94 -6.14
C THR A 370 -2.43 -6.36 -6.35
N ARG A 371 -3.35 -7.32 -6.33
CA ARG A 371 -3.02 -8.72 -6.58
C ARG A 371 -2.30 -8.80 -7.93
N PHE A 372 -1.11 -9.42 -7.96
CA PHE A 372 -0.44 -9.79 -9.20
C PHE A 372 -1.27 -10.89 -9.87
N THR A 373 -2.35 -10.48 -10.51
CA THR A 373 -3.09 -11.32 -11.43
C THR A 373 -2.76 -10.79 -12.81
N THR A 374 -2.69 -11.68 -13.80
CA THR A 374 -2.58 -11.34 -15.22
C THR A 374 -3.82 -10.59 -15.76
N GLY A 375 -4.68 -10.08 -14.89
CA GLY A 375 -5.93 -9.38 -15.19
C GLY A 375 -6.03 -8.00 -14.50
N THR A 376 -7.26 -7.51 -14.35
CA THR A 376 -7.58 -6.19 -13.79
C THR A 376 -7.15 -6.04 -12.33
N GLN A 377 -6.43 -4.97 -12.02
CA GLN A 377 -6.01 -4.62 -10.67
C GLN A 377 -7.23 -4.18 -9.81
N ASP A 378 -7.26 -4.59 -8.53
CA ASP A 378 -8.25 -4.11 -7.55
C ASP A 378 -8.18 -2.58 -7.44
N ARG A 379 -9.35 -1.91 -7.52
CA ARG A 379 -9.43 -0.45 -7.56
C ARG A 379 -9.40 0.15 -6.15
N PRO A 380 -8.83 1.35 -5.97
CA PRO A 380 -8.84 2.02 -4.67
C PRO A 380 -10.22 2.49 -4.20
N MET A 381 -11.08 2.88 -5.13
CA MET A 381 -12.47 3.25 -4.85
C MET A 381 -13.35 2.00 -4.90
N ASN A 382 -13.76 1.52 -3.73
CA ASN A 382 -14.74 0.45 -3.55
C ASN A 382 -16.00 1.01 -2.88
N GLU A 383 -17.03 0.18 -2.71
CA GLU A 383 -18.31 0.58 -2.08
C GLU A 383 -18.09 1.24 -0.71
N THR A 384 -17.17 0.71 0.10
CA THR A 384 -16.83 1.30 1.40
C THR A 384 -16.20 2.69 1.30
N ALA A 385 -15.25 2.90 0.39
CA ALA A 385 -14.63 4.21 0.17
C ALA A 385 -15.66 5.22 -0.38
N GLU A 386 -16.55 4.77 -1.26
CA GLU A 386 -17.64 5.58 -1.79
C GLU A 386 -18.62 6.00 -0.68
N SER A 387 -19.08 5.07 0.17
CA SER A 387 -19.95 5.42 1.29
C SER A 387 -19.29 6.40 2.26
N LEU A 388 -17.99 6.25 2.53
CA LEU A 388 -17.24 7.21 3.34
C LEU A 388 -17.13 8.59 2.65
N LEU A 389 -16.95 8.62 1.33
CA LEU A 389 -16.93 9.87 0.57
C LEU A 389 -18.30 10.56 0.61
N GLN A 390 -19.39 9.83 0.37
CA GLN A 390 -20.75 10.37 0.42
C GLN A 390 -21.09 10.92 1.80
N ARG A 391 -20.69 10.21 2.86
CA ARG A 391 -20.80 10.72 4.23
C ARG A 391 -20.00 12.02 4.41
N ALA A 392 -18.76 12.06 3.93
CA ALA A 392 -17.94 13.26 4.01
C ALA A 392 -18.56 14.43 3.24
N LEU A 393 -19.12 14.19 2.06
CA LEU A 393 -19.80 15.21 1.25
C LEU A 393 -21.07 15.76 1.93
N ALA A 394 -21.75 14.95 2.73
CA ALA A 394 -22.92 15.37 3.50
C ALA A 394 -22.56 16.11 4.81
N ASP A 395 -21.29 16.08 5.23
CA ASP A 395 -20.81 16.70 6.47
C ASP A 395 -20.60 18.21 6.27
N PRO A 396 -21.17 19.09 7.12
CA PRO A 396 -20.95 20.55 7.01
C PRO A 396 -19.49 20.97 7.13
N THR A 397 -18.64 20.13 7.72
CA THR A 397 -17.20 20.37 7.87
C THR A 397 -16.38 19.85 6.68
N PHE A 398 -17.02 19.35 5.62
CA PHE A 398 -16.35 18.78 4.46
C PHE A 398 -15.24 19.69 3.94
N ASN A 399 -14.04 19.13 3.75
CA ASN A 399 -12.88 19.88 3.29
C ASN A 399 -12.43 19.38 1.90
N PRO A 400 -12.92 20.00 0.79
CA PRO A 400 -12.56 19.57 -0.56
C PRO A 400 -11.08 19.78 -0.87
N GLU A 401 -10.43 20.81 -0.30
CA GLU A 401 -8.99 21.03 -0.48
C GLU A 401 -8.20 19.81 0.02
N LEU A 402 -8.53 19.31 1.22
CA LEU A 402 -7.87 18.15 1.81
C LEU A 402 -8.07 16.88 0.98
N VAL A 403 -9.30 16.64 0.51
CA VAL A 403 -9.62 15.51 -0.36
C VAL A 403 -8.84 15.57 -1.66
N SER A 404 -8.77 16.75 -2.29
CA SER A 404 -8.13 16.96 -3.59
C SER A 404 -6.62 16.63 -3.62
N LEU A 405 -5.94 16.66 -2.46
CA LEU A 405 -4.53 16.25 -2.33
C LEU A 405 -4.33 14.75 -2.63
N VAL A 406 -5.37 13.92 -2.46
CA VAL A 406 -5.30 12.46 -2.59
C VAL A 406 -6.31 11.87 -3.59
N TYR A 407 -7.44 12.51 -3.79
CA TYR A 407 -8.53 12.08 -4.66
C TYR A 407 -9.09 13.30 -5.41
N ASN A 408 -8.84 13.34 -6.72
CA ASN A 408 -9.10 14.51 -7.57
C ASN A 408 -9.86 14.15 -8.85
N PRO A 409 -11.03 13.49 -8.76
CA PRO A 409 -11.92 13.43 -9.90
C PRO A 409 -12.43 14.85 -10.24
N PRO A 410 -12.92 15.07 -11.48
CA PRO A 410 -13.40 16.38 -11.92
C PRO A 410 -14.44 17.00 -10.98
N HIS A 411 -15.36 16.21 -10.42
CA HIS A 411 -16.41 16.71 -9.54
C HIS A 411 -15.89 17.26 -8.20
N ILE A 412 -14.79 16.71 -7.65
CA ILE A 412 -14.14 17.27 -6.44
C ILE A 412 -13.37 18.53 -6.80
N ILE A 413 -12.67 18.56 -7.95
CA ILE A 413 -11.96 19.77 -8.40
C ILE A 413 -12.93 20.93 -8.66
N ALA A 414 -14.13 20.65 -9.17
CA ALA A 414 -15.17 21.64 -9.39
C ALA A 414 -15.68 22.30 -8.09
N MET A 415 -15.50 21.66 -6.93
CA MET A 415 -15.86 22.22 -5.62
C MET A 415 -14.83 23.21 -5.08
N LEU A 416 -13.62 23.24 -5.65
CA LEU A 416 -12.56 24.16 -5.23
C LEU A 416 -12.81 25.55 -5.83
N ASP A 417 -12.46 26.58 -5.07
CA ASP A 417 -12.29 27.91 -5.65
C ASP A 417 -10.98 27.99 -6.46
N ASP A 418 -10.80 29.09 -7.19
CA ASP A 418 -9.66 29.23 -8.10
C ASP A 418 -8.32 29.35 -7.34
N ALA A 419 -8.32 29.93 -6.14
CA ALA A 419 -7.11 30.03 -5.32
C ALA A 419 -6.65 28.64 -4.84
N ALA A 420 -7.59 27.81 -4.40
CA ALA A 420 -7.35 26.41 -4.02
C ALA A 420 -6.88 25.56 -5.21
N LYS A 421 -7.48 25.74 -6.40
CA LYS A 421 -7.02 25.06 -7.63
C LYS A 421 -5.58 25.43 -7.98
N LEU A 422 -5.22 26.71 -7.92
CA LEU A 422 -3.87 27.19 -8.21
C LEU A 422 -2.86 26.65 -7.19
N LYS A 423 -3.18 26.72 -5.90
CA LYS A 423 -2.34 26.15 -4.83
C LYS A 423 -2.13 24.65 -5.00
N LEU A 424 -3.18 23.91 -5.38
CA LEU A 424 -3.08 22.49 -5.65
C LEU A 424 -2.21 22.21 -6.88
N LEU A 425 -2.35 23.01 -7.94
CA LEU A 425 -1.52 22.94 -9.14
C LEU A 425 -0.03 23.17 -8.80
N ASP A 426 0.27 24.15 -7.95
CA ASP A 426 1.63 24.46 -7.47
C ASP A 426 2.24 23.27 -6.74
N PHE A 427 1.49 22.60 -5.86
CA PHE A 427 1.99 21.40 -5.17
C PHE A 427 2.34 20.29 -6.15
N TYR A 428 1.46 19.98 -7.11
CA TYR A 428 1.73 18.95 -8.12
C TYR A 428 2.93 19.33 -9.00
N PHE A 429 3.02 20.59 -9.42
CA PHE A 429 4.10 21.05 -10.29
C PHE A 429 5.46 21.09 -9.58
N ALA A 430 5.48 21.44 -8.29
CA ALA A 430 6.69 21.36 -7.47
C ALA A 430 7.20 19.91 -7.34
N GLU A 431 6.31 18.93 -7.12
CA GLU A 431 6.68 17.52 -7.08
C GLU A 431 7.12 17.00 -8.47
N LEU A 432 6.47 17.43 -9.56
CA LEU A 432 6.89 17.12 -10.93
C LEU A 432 8.28 17.66 -11.25
N THR A 433 8.58 18.91 -10.86
CA THR A 433 9.91 19.52 -11.04
C THR A 433 10.99 18.75 -10.28
N TRP A 434 10.70 18.36 -9.04
CA TRP A 434 11.62 17.50 -8.27
C TRP A 434 11.81 16.13 -8.93
N LEU A 435 10.73 15.49 -9.37
CA LEU A 435 10.76 14.20 -10.08
C LEU A 435 11.50 14.30 -11.41
N ALA A 436 11.35 15.39 -12.16
CA ALA A 436 12.09 15.65 -13.39
C ALA A 436 13.61 15.61 -13.15
N THR A 437 14.05 16.25 -12.06
CA THR A 437 15.46 16.22 -11.64
C THR A 437 15.92 14.80 -11.29
N GLN A 438 15.09 14.02 -10.59
CA GLN A 438 15.42 12.63 -10.27
C GLN A 438 15.48 11.74 -11.51
N LEU A 439 14.50 11.85 -12.40
CA LEU A 439 14.45 11.10 -13.66
C LEU A 439 15.66 11.44 -14.54
N LYS A 440 15.98 12.72 -14.72
CA LYS A 440 17.17 13.17 -15.46
C LYS A 440 18.46 12.56 -14.91
N LYS A 441 18.59 12.47 -13.59
CA LYS A 441 19.74 11.87 -12.90
C LYS A 441 19.81 10.34 -13.06
N LEU A 442 18.66 9.66 -13.07
CA LEU A 442 18.57 8.21 -13.20
C LEU A 442 18.64 7.74 -14.65
N TRP A 443 18.25 8.61 -15.59
CA TRP A 443 18.16 8.31 -17.01
C TRP A 443 19.49 7.81 -17.58
N LYS A 444 19.38 6.80 -18.44
CA LYS A 444 20.50 6.32 -19.24
C LYS A 444 20.09 6.30 -20.72
N PRO A 445 20.79 7.03 -21.61
CA PRO A 445 20.40 7.15 -23.01
C PRO A 445 20.18 5.82 -23.73
N GLN A 446 20.92 4.77 -23.35
CA GLN A 446 20.78 3.46 -23.98
C GLN A 446 19.40 2.82 -23.78
N TRP A 447 18.65 3.17 -22.72
CA TRP A 447 17.32 2.60 -22.48
C TRP A 447 16.32 2.94 -23.59
N ARG A 448 16.50 4.08 -24.27
CA ARG A 448 15.69 4.46 -25.44
C ARG A 448 15.93 3.53 -26.63
N GLY A 449 17.19 3.18 -26.90
CA GLY A 449 17.52 2.23 -27.97
C GLY A 449 17.15 0.77 -27.64
N GLU A 450 16.93 0.47 -26.37
CA GLU A 450 16.66 -0.87 -25.85
C GLU A 450 15.19 -1.09 -25.48
N ASN A 451 14.28 -0.21 -25.91
CA ASN A 451 12.85 -0.34 -25.65
C ASN A 451 12.51 -0.49 -24.16
N MET A 452 13.25 0.21 -23.29
CA MET A 452 13.07 0.18 -21.84
C MET A 452 13.27 -1.21 -21.21
N VAL A 453 14.07 -2.09 -21.83
CA VAL A 453 14.47 -3.36 -21.23
C VAL A 453 15.66 -3.15 -20.29
N MET A 454 15.57 -3.62 -19.05
CA MET A 454 16.64 -3.43 -18.06
C MET A 454 17.84 -4.34 -18.33
N ARG A 455 19.04 -3.85 -18.03
CA ARG A 455 20.29 -4.62 -18.02
C ARG A 455 20.81 -4.86 -16.62
N LYS A 456 21.73 -5.82 -16.50
CA LYS A 456 22.47 -6.05 -15.27
C LYS A 456 23.17 -4.77 -14.82
N GLY A 457 22.87 -4.33 -13.60
CA GLY A 457 23.43 -3.13 -13.01
C GLY A 457 22.57 -1.86 -13.19
N ASP A 458 21.44 -1.93 -13.86
CA ASP A 458 20.46 -0.85 -13.82
C ASP A 458 19.79 -0.76 -12.44
N ASP A 459 19.50 0.46 -12.01
CA ASP A 459 18.72 0.70 -10.79
C ASP A 459 17.24 0.79 -11.13
N SER A 460 16.69 -0.32 -11.63
CA SER A 460 15.28 -0.42 -12.02
C SER A 460 14.32 -0.15 -10.86
N SER A 461 14.77 -0.39 -9.62
CA SER A 461 13.99 -0.07 -8.42
C SER A 461 13.81 1.45 -8.27
N ALA A 462 14.90 2.23 -8.39
CA ALA A 462 14.82 3.68 -8.33
C ALA A 462 14.08 4.27 -9.53
N TRP A 463 14.39 3.79 -10.74
CA TRP A 463 13.71 4.25 -11.97
C TRP A 463 12.21 3.99 -11.93
N ASN A 464 11.78 2.74 -11.69
CA ASN A 464 10.35 2.39 -11.70
C ASN A 464 9.57 3.09 -10.59
N ALA A 465 10.22 3.37 -9.44
CA ALA A 465 9.59 4.18 -8.39
C ALA A 465 9.40 5.63 -8.83
N ALA A 466 10.41 6.25 -9.45
CA ALA A 466 10.34 7.61 -9.97
C ALA A 466 9.35 7.74 -11.15
N ALA A 467 9.37 6.78 -12.08
CA ALA A 467 8.45 6.69 -13.21
C ALA A 467 6.98 6.59 -12.74
N ARG A 468 6.69 5.69 -11.79
CA ARG A 468 5.34 5.60 -11.20
C ARG A 468 4.94 6.88 -10.47
N ALA A 469 5.85 7.50 -9.73
CA ALA A 469 5.59 8.78 -9.08
C ALA A 469 5.28 9.88 -10.09
N TRP A 470 6.03 9.94 -11.19
CA TRP A 470 5.82 10.85 -12.30
C TRP A 470 4.42 10.70 -12.88
N ASP A 471 4.06 9.48 -13.31
CA ASP A 471 2.76 9.23 -13.93
C ASP A 471 1.61 9.55 -12.97
N GLN A 472 1.77 9.27 -11.68
CA GLN A 472 0.77 9.60 -10.66
C GLN A 472 0.61 11.11 -10.45
N MET A 473 1.72 11.86 -10.34
CA MET A 473 1.69 13.33 -10.19
C MET A 473 1.17 14.00 -11.45
N ARG A 474 1.60 13.53 -12.62
CA ARG A 474 1.11 13.97 -13.92
C ARG A 474 -0.39 13.76 -14.06
N THR A 475 -0.89 12.58 -13.70
CA THR A 475 -2.34 12.30 -13.73
C THR A 475 -3.08 13.29 -12.84
N GLY A 476 -2.55 13.58 -11.65
CA GLY A 476 -3.18 14.55 -10.76
C GLY A 476 -3.14 15.98 -11.28
N TRP A 477 -2.03 16.40 -11.90
CA TRP A 477 -1.93 17.67 -12.61
C TRP A 477 -2.95 17.79 -13.75
N LEU A 478 -3.07 16.76 -14.60
CA LEU A 478 -4.08 16.71 -15.68
C LEU A 478 -5.50 16.75 -15.14
N SER A 479 -5.79 16.06 -14.03
CA SER A 479 -7.10 16.13 -13.38
C SER A 479 -7.48 17.55 -12.97
N ILE A 480 -6.52 18.34 -12.49
CA ILE A 480 -6.77 19.73 -12.10
C ILE A 480 -7.01 20.59 -13.33
N ILE A 481 -6.14 20.52 -14.33
CA ILE A 481 -6.27 21.28 -15.58
C ILE A 481 -7.63 21.01 -16.25
N VAL A 482 -8.01 19.74 -16.38
CA VAL A 482 -9.28 19.34 -17.00
C VAL A 482 -10.46 19.69 -16.11
N GLY A 483 -10.39 19.41 -14.80
CA GLY A 483 -11.47 19.71 -13.86
C GLY A 483 -11.72 21.21 -13.66
N ALA A 484 -10.70 22.04 -13.85
CA ALA A 484 -10.79 23.50 -13.81
C ALA A 484 -11.21 24.13 -15.15
N GLY A 485 -11.25 23.34 -16.24
CA GLY A 485 -11.52 23.84 -17.59
C GLY A 485 -10.34 24.61 -18.23
N TRP A 486 -9.12 24.51 -17.69
CA TRP A 486 -7.93 25.21 -18.18
C TRP A 486 -7.22 24.48 -19.32
N THR A 487 -7.98 23.81 -20.20
CA THR A 487 -7.42 22.94 -21.24
C THR A 487 -6.55 23.68 -22.26
N ASP A 488 -6.68 25.00 -22.37
CA ASP A 488 -5.81 25.82 -23.23
C ASP A 488 -4.34 25.77 -22.80
N ILE A 489 -4.05 25.55 -21.51
CA ILE A 489 -2.68 25.35 -21.03
C ILE A 489 -2.02 24.16 -21.72
N LEU A 490 -2.78 23.09 -22.03
CA LEU A 490 -2.25 21.90 -22.69
C LEU A 490 -1.79 22.17 -24.13
N LYS A 491 -2.33 23.21 -24.78
CA LYS A 491 -1.92 23.59 -26.14
C LYS A 491 -0.49 24.13 -26.16
N GLU A 492 -0.07 24.79 -25.08
CA GLU A 492 1.26 25.40 -24.96
C GLU A 492 2.23 24.51 -24.18
N PHE A 493 1.71 23.78 -23.19
CA PHE A 493 2.53 23.02 -22.26
C PHE A 493 1.88 21.67 -21.92
N SER A 494 2.45 20.61 -22.49
CA SER A 494 2.12 19.23 -22.20
C SER A 494 3.39 18.41 -22.00
N PHE A 495 3.31 17.29 -21.30
CA PHE A 495 4.45 16.41 -21.10
C PHE A 495 4.02 14.95 -21.04
N GLY A 496 4.91 14.09 -21.51
CA GLY A 496 4.64 12.66 -21.67
C GLY A 496 4.64 11.87 -20.35
N LYS A 497 4.18 10.63 -20.44
CA LYS A 497 4.35 9.61 -19.38
C LYS A 497 5.79 9.11 -19.33
N VAL A 498 6.16 8.41 -18.26
CA VAL A 498 7.48 7.78 -18.13
C VAL A 498 7.32 6.27 -17.98
N PRO A 499 7.71 5.46 -18.98
CA PRO A 499 7.58 4.01 -18.88
C PRO A 499 8.50 3.42 -17.81
N SER A 500 8.01 2.36 -17.15
CA SER A 500 8.83 1.52 -16.29
C SER A 500 9.81 0.67 -17.11
N LEU A 501 10.97 0.36 -16.54
CA LEU A 501 11.87 -0.64 -17.08
C LEU A 501 11.28 -2.05 -16.90
N VAL A 502 11.25 -2.81 -17.99
CA VAL A 502 10.81 -4.21 -18.03
C VAL A 502 12.01 -5.13 -17.79
N SER A 503 11.80 -6.23 -17.06
CA SER A 503 12.90 -7.15 -16.80
C SER A 503 13.23 -7.97 -18.03
N GLY A 504 14.52 -8.24 -18.27
CA GLY A 504 14.97 -8.90 -19.51
C GLY A 504 14.37 -10.31 -19.69
N ASP A 505 14.05 -10.99 -18.61
CA ASP A 505 13.32 -12.26 -18.59
C ASP A 505 11.84 -12.11 -18.99
N ILE A 506 11.15 -11.06 -18.52
CA ILE A 506 9.78 -10.76 -18.95
C ILE A 506 9.75 -10.33 -20.42
N ALA A 507 10.71 -9.50 -20.85
CA ALA A 507 10.86 -9.14 -22.25
C ALA A 507 11.12 -10.39 -23.13
N PHE A 508 11.99 -11.31 -22.67
CA PHE A 508 12.23 -12.58 -23.33
C PHE A 508 10.97 -13.46 -23.41
N LEU A 509 10.15 -13.52 -22.35
CA LEU A 509 8.88 -14.24 -22.39
C LEU A 509 7.92 -13.64 -23.42
N HIS A 510 7.77 -12.31 -23.47
CA HIS A 510 6.99 -11.65 -24.52
C HIS A 510 7.54 -11.89 -25.93
N HIS A 511 8.86 -12.07 -26.08
CA HIS A 511 9.47 -12.45 -27.34
C HIS A 511 9.14 -13.88 -27.79
N LEU A 512 8.86 -14.80 -26.85
CA LEU A 512 8.47 -16.17 -27.16
C LEU A 512 6.98 -16.30 -27.51
N GLU A 513 6.13 -15.39 -27.05
CA GLU A 513 4.67 -15.41 -27.29
C GLU A 513 4.24 -14.75 -28.63
N GLU A 514 5.17 -14.56 -29.58
CA GLU A 514 4.96 -13.94 -30.92
C GLU A 514 4.41 -12.49 -30.93
N THR A 515 4.05 -11.92 -29.78
CA THR A 515 3.77 -10.50 -29.61
C THR A 515 5.09 -9.73 -29.54
N HIS A 516 5.78 -9.61 -30.68
CA HIS A 516 7.06 -8.90 -30.83
C HIS A 516 6.99 -7.39 -30.56
N GLU A 517 5.81 -6.86 -30.22
CA GLU A 517 5.61 -5.42 -30.10
C GLU A 517 5.93 -4.90 -28.70
N THR A 518 6.78 -3.88 -28.66
CA THR A 518 6.99 -3.10 -27.43
C THR A 518 5.66 -2.45 -27.03
N HIS A 519 5.37 -2.42 -25.72
CA HIS A 519 4.16 -1.79 -25.20
C HIS A 519 3.94 -0.39 -25.82
N PRO A 520 2.73 -0.05 -26.29
CA PRO A 520 2.48 1.16 -27.08
C PRO A 520 2.90 2.45 -26.36
N ASP A 521 2.74 2.52 -25.03
CA ASP A 521 3.19 3.69 -24.26
C ASP A 521 4.71 3.95 -24.35
N VAL A 522 5.55 2.91 -24.54
CA VAL A 522 7.00 3.08 -24.74
C VAL A 522 7.27 3.69 -26.12
N ARG A 523 6.51 3.28 -27.14
CA ARG A 523 6.63 3.83 -28.50
C ARG A 523 6.25 5.31 -28.53
N VAL A 524 5.15 5.70 -27.88
CA VAL A 524 4.76 7.11 -27.76
C VAL A 524 5.82 7.91 -26.99
N PHE A 525 6.35 7.36 -25.89
CA PHE A 525 7.45 7.98 -25.15
C PHE A 525 8.70 8.22 -26.02
N HIS A 526 9.00 7.32 -26.97
CA HIS A 526 10.12 7.49 -27.90
C HIS A 526 9.90 8.54 -28.98
N GLU A 527 8.66 8.87 -29.32
CA GLU A 527 8.35 9.92 -30.30
C GLU A 527 8.41 11.33 -29.70
N LEU A 528 8.28 11.44 -28.37
CA LEU A 528 8.19 12.71 -27.67
C LEU A 528 9.55 13.21 -27.13
N PRO A 529 9.68 14.53 -26.87
CA PRO A 529 10.73 15.07 -26.00
C PRO A 529 10.69 14.41 -24.62
N LEU A 530 11.84 14.33 -23.96
CA LEU A 530 11.89 13.69 -22.65
C LEU A 530 11.06 14.50 -21.65
N PRO A 531 10.16 13.89 -20.87
CA PRO A 531 9.23 14.64 -20.03
C PRO A 531 9.90 15.57 -19.00
N TRP A 532 11.09 15.19 -18.51
CA TRP A 532 11.89 16.04 -17.63
C TRP A 532 12.62 17.16 -18.36
N GLU A 533 12.89 17.06 -19.66
CA GLU A 533 13.42 18.18 -20.43
C GLU A 533 12.36 19.26 -20.59
N VAL A 534 11.11 18.85 -20.83
CA VAL A 534 9.96 19.75 -20.95
C VAL A 534 9.65 20.47 -19.64
N VAL A 535 9.46 19.74 -18.54
CA VAL A 535 9.13 20.35 -17.24
C VAL A 535 10.25 21.27 -16.72
N LEU A 536 11.51 21.00 -17.09
CA LEU A 536 12.66 21.84 -16.74
C LEU A 536 12.92 22.96 -17.77
N GLY A 537 12.05 23.16 -18.78
CA GLY A 537 12.14 24.23 -19.77
C GLY A 537 13.28 24.09 -20.80
N ASN A 538 13.77 22.88 -21.05
CA ASN A 538 14.83 22.60 -22.03
C ASN A 538 14.29 22.12 -23.38
N ALA A 539 12.99 21.83 -23.48
CA ALA A 539 12.31 21.41 -24.70
C ALA A 539 10.83 21.79 -24.64
N ASP A 540 10.21 22.00 -25.80
CA ASP A 540 8.78 22.28 -25.90
C ASP A 540 8.01 21.01 -26.22
N CYS A 541 6.80 20.87 -25.68
CA CYS A 541 5.89 19.79 -26.01
C CYS A 541 4.44 20.25 -25.82
N THR A 542 3.60 20.02 -26.84
CA THR A 542 2.20 20.46 -26.88
C THR A 542 1.25 19.26 -26.89
N ASP A 543 -0.02 19.48 -26.54
CA ASP A 543 -1.07 18.45 -26.69
C ASP A 543 -1.12 17.86 -28.11
N GLU A 544 -0.95 18.70 -29.14
CA GLU A 544 -0.93 18.25 -30.54
C GLU A 544 0.23 17.28 -30.84
N MET A 545 1.42 17.54 -30.30
CA MET A 545 2.55 16.63 -30.42
C MET A 545 2.24 15.28 -29.76
N VAL A 546 1.62 15.29 -28.58
CA VAL A 546 1.22 14.06 -27.86
C VAL A 546 0.16 13.29 -28.64
N ARG A 547 -0.88 13.97 -29.16
CA ARG A 547 -1.94 13.33 -29.96
C ARG A 547 -1.38 12.73 -31.25
N THR A 548 -0.50 13.45 -31.94
CA THR A 548 0.17 12.98 -33.16
C THR A 548 1.01 11.72 -32.88
N ALA A 549 1.79 11.73 -31.79
CA ALA A 549 2.57 10.56 -31.37
C ALA A 549 1.68 9.36 -31.02
N CYS A 550 0.56 9.58 -30.33
CA CYS A 550 -0.42 8.53 -30.00
C CYS A 550 -1.10 7.95 -31.24
N GLN A 551 -1.50 8.80 -32.19
CA GLN A 551 -2.12 8.39 -33.45
C GLN A 551 -1.18 7.52 -34.30
N LYS A 552 0.11 7.87 -34.39
CA LYS A 552 1.13 7.03 -35.07
C LYS A 552 1.26 5.62 -34.49
N VAL A 553 0.97 5.47 -33.19
CA VAL A 553 1.04 4.19 -32.48
C VAL A 553 -0.32 3.47 -32.45
N GLY A 554 -1.40 4.13 -32.87
CA GLY A 554 -2.74 3.57 -32.91
C GLY A 554 -3.43 3.53 -31.54
N ILE A 555 -3.11 4.44 -30.62
CA ILE A 555 -3.78 4.53 -29.32
C ILE A 555 -4.59 5.82 -29.18
N ASP A 556 -5.74 5.74 -28.50
CA ASP A 556 -6.51 6.90 -28.10
C ASP A 556 -5.77 7.65 -26.96
N PRO A 557 -5.33 8.89 -27.19
CA PRO A 557 -4.57 9.65 -26.20
C PRO A 557 -5.41 9.99 -24.95
N ASP A 558 -6.72 10.20 -25.10
CA ASP A 558 -7.59 10.56 -23.98
C ASP A 558 -7.90 9.32 -23.14
N ALA A 559 -8.33 8.21 -23.78
CA ALA A 559 -8.65 6.97 -23.07
C ALA A 559 -7.44 6.32 -22.38
N LYS A 560 -6.23 6.47 -22.94
CA LYS A 560 -5.00 5.98 -22.32
C LYS A 560 -4.39 6.95 -21.32
N GLY A 561 -4.94 8.14 -21.15
CA GLY A 561 -4.46 9.12 -20.16
C GLY A 561 -3.18 9.85 -20.57
N TRP A 562 -2.95 10.02 -21.88
CA TRP A 562 -1.87 10.83 -22.44
C TRP A 562 -2.23 12.32 -22.54
N THR A 563 -3.49 12.66 -22.72
CA THR A 563 -3.92 14.08 -22.87
C THR A 563 -5.01 14.46 -21.87
N ARG A 564 -5.58 13.46 -21.21
CA ARG A 564 -6.56 13.60 -20.11
C ARG A 564 -6.11 12.77 -18.91
N PRO A 565 -6.61 13.06 -17.70
CA PRO A 565 -6.42 12.13 -16.59
C PRO A 565 -6.97 10.76 -16.98
N TYR A 566 -6.24 9.70 -16.67
CA TYR A 566 -6.70 8.35 -16.93
C TYR A 566 -8.02 8.10 -16.19
N SER A 567 -9.12 7.96 -16.94
CA SER A 567 -10.42 7.65 -16.38
C SER A 567 -10.48 6.16 -16.07
N GLN A 568 -10.53 5.84 -14.79
CA GLN A 568 -11.02 4.55 -14.34
C GLN A 568 -12.52 4.70 -14.07
N PRO A 569 -13.37 3.72 -14.42
CA PRO A 569 -14.76 3.77 -14.00
C PRO A 569 -14.82 3.91 -12.47
N GLU A 570 -15.60 4.86 -11.98
CA GLU A 570 -15.60 5.28 -10.55
C GLU A 570 -15.95 4.12 -9.61
N LEU A 571 -16.79 3.20 -10.07
CA LEU A 571 -17.09 1.94 -9.41
C LEU A 571 -16.61 0.76 -10.26
N ALA A 572 -15.81 -0.13 -9.69
CA ALA A 572 -15.81 -1.52 -10.13
C ALA A 572 -16.07 -2.44 -8.97
N VAL A 573 -16.93 -3.41 -9.25
CA VAL A 573 -17.07 -4.62 -8.46
C VAL A 573 -15.71 -5.31 -8.41
N THR A 574 -15.09 -5.35 -7.23
CA THR A 574 -13.93 -6.20 -6.98
C THR A 574 -14.37 -7.65 -7.11
N CYS A 575 -14.07 -8.30 -8.23
CA CYS A 575 -14.46 -9.69 -8.44
C CYS A 575 -13.51 -10.61 -7.66
N PRO A 576 -14.01 -11.50 -6.77
CA PRO A 576 -13.18 -12.42 -6.03
C PRO A 576 -12.42 -13.36 -6.97
N THR A 577 -11.09 -13.28 -6.97
CA THR A 577 -10.20 -14.07 -7.84
C THR A 577 -10.06 -15.55 -7.43
N TYR A 578 -11.12 -16.23 -6.99
CA TYR A 578 -11.04 -17.68 -6.71
C TYR A 578 -10.89 -18.52 -7.99
N GLY A 579 -11.22 -17.98 -9.18
CA GLY A 579 -11.09 -18.68 -10.46
C GLY A 579 -9.68 -18.75 -11.04
N ILE A 580 -8.81 -17.77 -10.81
CA ILE A 580 -7.51 -17.67 -11.52
C ILE A 580 -6.39 -18.46 -10.83
N LEU A 581 -6.50 -18.72 -9.52
CA LEU A 581 -5.55 -19.54 -8.78
C LEU A 581 -5.61 -21.04 -9.16
N LYS A 582 -6.68 -21.49 -9.84
CA LYS A 582 -6.74 -22.83 -10.45
C LYS A 582 -5.94 -22.94 -11.76
N GLY A 583 -5.53 -21.81 -12.35
CA GLY A 583 -4.81 -21.76 -13.63
C GLY A 583 -3.32 -21.45 -13.55
N LEU A 584 -2.76 -21.18 -12.36
CA LEU A 584 -1.31 -21.03 -12.22
C LEU A 584 -0.66 -22.40 -12.39
N SER A 585 0.04 -22.59 -13.51
CA SER A 585 0.76 -23.82 -13.80
C SER A 585 1.73 -24.17 -12.63
N PRO A 586 2.04 -25.45 -12.42
CA PRO A 586 3.02 -25.89 -11.42
C PRO A 586 4.35 -25.11 -11.45
N ALA A 587 4.72 -24.52 -12.58
CA ALA A 587 5.92 -23.71 -12.76
C ALA A 587 5.98 -22.45 -11.86
N ALA A 588 4.85 -21.80 -11.57
CA ALA A 588 4.80 -20.63 -10.69
C ALA A 588 5.06 -21.00 -9.22
N LYS A 589 4.71 -22.23 -8.83
CA LYS A 589 4.97 -22.79 -7.49
C LYS A 589 6.44 -23.20 -7.35
N VAL A 590 7.02 -23.78 -8.41
CA VAL A 590 8.43 -24.18 -8.48
C VAL A 590 9.36 -22.96 -8.46
N THR A 591 9.08 -21.91 -9.25
CA THR A 591 9.91 -20.69 -9.29
C THR A 591 9.95 -19.91 -7.97
N ARG A 592 8.90 -20.02 -7.14
CA ARG A 592 8.89 -19.43 -5.80
C ARG A 592 9.67 -20.27 -4.78
N LEU A 593 9.63 -21.60 -4.89
CA LEU A 593 10.38 -22.53 -4.03
C LEU A 593 11.88 -22.57 -4.35
N THR A 594 12.28 -22.33 -5.59
CA THR A 594 13.70 -22.30 -6.01
C THR A 594 14.41 -20.97 -5.74
N GLY A 595 13.76 -20.02 -5.06
CA GLY A 595 14.41 -18.78 -4.61
C GLY A 595 14.70 -17.74 -5.71
N TRP A 596 14.18 -17.92 -6.92
CA TRP A 596 14.44 -17.04 -8.08
C TRP A 596 14.02 -15.58 -7.88
N PHE A 597 13.00 -15.32 -7.05
CA PHE A 597 12.54 -13.97 -6.71
C PHE A 597 13.12 -13.43 -5.39
N SER A 598 13.95 -14.20 -4.69
CA SER A 598 14.68 -13.72 -3.51
C SER A 598 15.99 -13.10 -3.99
N ARG A 599 16.27 -11.85 -3.61
CA ARG A 599 17.61 -11.26 -3.74
C ARG A 599 18.63 -12.04 -2.90
N LYS A 600 19.09 -13.17 -3.43
CA LYS A 600 20.35 -13.84 -3.08
C LYS A 600 20.96 -14.33 -4.39
N GLY A 601 21.64 -13.40 -5.06
CA GLY A 601 22.46 -13.60 -6.25
C GLY A 601 23.40 -12.40 -6.38
#